data_AF-A0A177P2H7-F1
#
_entry.id   AF-A0A177P2H7-F1
#
_cell.length_a   1.000
_cell.length_b   1.000
_cell.length_c   1.000
_cell.angle_alpha   90.00
_cell.angle_beta   90.00
_cell.angle_gamma   90.00
#
_symmetry.space_group_name_H-M   'P 1'
#
loop_
_entity.id
_entity.type
_entity.pdbx_description
1 polymer ?
#
loop_
_entity_poly.entity_id
_entity_poly.type
_entity_poly.pdbx_seq_one_letter_code
_entity_poly.pdbx_strand_id
1 'polypeptide(L)'
;MRLLLACTFLLICAASADAAQRGSARQRSACTDDAYKFCERYVPDAAAVESCLKANIGGLSRACKAQIQGAAAAKKRGRRH
;
A
#
# COMPACT_ATOMS: atom_id res chain seq x y z
N MET A 1 -41.55 -20.96 -14.92
CA MET A 1 -40.79 -20.17 -15.92
C MET A 1 -40.98 -18.64 -15.82
N ARG A 2 -41.43 -18.08 -14.69
CA ARG A 2 -41.35 -16.62 -14.38
C ARG A 2 -40.48 -16.31 -13.16
N LEU A 3 -40.12 -17.31 -12.36
CA LEU A 3 -39.18 -17.19 -11.24
C LEU A 3 -37.69 -17.28 -11.66
N LEU A 4 -37.40 -17.65 -12.91
CA LEU A 4 -36.01 -17.73 -13.41
C LEU A 4 -35.43 -16.37 -13.85
N LEU A 5 -36.26 -15.33 -13.93
CA LEU A 5 -35.85 -13.98 -14.33
C LEU A 5 -35.47 -13.07 -13.15
N ALA A 6 -35.78 -13.48 -11.90
CA ALA A 6 -35.48 -12.70 -10.71
C ALA A 6 -34.09 -13.01 -10.10
N CYS A 7 -33.52 -14.19 -10.38
CA CYS A 7 -32.22 -14.61 -9.82
C CYS A 7 -31.00 -14.07 -10.59
N THR A 8 -31.17 -13.57 -11.80
CA THR A 8 -30.04 -13.11 -12.64
C THR A 8 -29.64 -11.65 -12.36
N PHE A 9 -30.48 -10.85 -11.70
CA PHE A 9 -30.20 -9.44 -11.41
C PHE A 9 -29.37 -9.20 -10.14
N LEU A 10 -29.21 -10.21 -9.28
CA LEU A 10 -28.47 -10.12 -8.02
C LEU A 10 -27.00 -10.56 -8.13
N LEU A 11 -26.53 -10.90 -9.35
CA LEU A 11 -25.18 -11.40 -9.61
C LEU A 11 -24.23 -10.36 -10.24
N ILE A 12 -24.51 -9.07 -10.04
CA ILE A 12 -23.50 -8.01 -10.26
C ILE A 12 -22.84 -7.72 -8.90
N CYS A 13 -22.22 -8.77 -8.34
CA CYS A 13 -21.37 -8.66 -7.18
C CYS A 13 -20.02 -8.07 -7.59
N ALA A 14 -19.76 -6.86 -7.11
CA ALA A 14 -18.47 -6.41 -6.61
C ALA A 14 -17.24 -6.87 -7.42
N ALA A 15 -16.98 -6.20 -8.55
CA ALA A 15 -15.61 -6.08 -9.02
C ALA A 15 -14.86 -5.16 -8.04
N SER A 16 -14.43 -5.72 -6.92
CA SER A 16 -13.65 -5.04 -5.89
C SER A 16 -12.33 -4.59 -6.52
N ALA A 17 -12.15 -3.29 -6.63
CA ALA A 17 -10.95 -2.65 -7.15
C ALA A 17 -9.81 -2.73 -6.11
N ASP A 18 -9.36 -3.93 -5.78
CA ASP A 18 -8.29 -4.17 -4.81
C ASP A 18 -6.90 -4.25 -5.46
N ALA A 19 -6.58 -3.30 -6.35
CA ALA A 19 -5.23 -3.20 -6.94
C ALA A 19 -4.43 -1.97 -6.44
N ALA A 20 -5.05 -1.06 -5.69
CA ALA A 20 -4.48 0.27 -5.42
C ALA A 20 -3.89 0.47 -4.00
N GLN A 21 -3.68 -0.60 -3.21
CA GLN A 21 -3.26 -0.45 -1.80
C GLN A 21 -1.79 -0.74 -1.48
N ARG A 22 -0.96 -1.09 -2.47
CA ARG A 22 0.50 -0.96 -2.32
C ARG A 22 0.79 0.53 -2.46
N GLY A 23 1.24 1.19 -1.39
CA GLY A 23 1.31 2.65 -1.25
C GLY A 23 1.62 3.40 -2.56
N SER A 24 0.91 4.51 -2.77
CA SER A 24 0.94 5.31 -4.00
C SER A 24 2.36 5.44 -4.56
N ALA A 25 2.56 5.38 -5.89
CA ALA A 25 3.89 5.52 -6.50
C ALA A 25 4.63 6.79 -6.02
N ARG A 26 3.86 7.83 -5.70
CA ARG A 26 4.31 9.09 -5.10
C ARG A 26 4.78 8.99 -3.65
N GLN A 27 4.28 8.02 -2.88
CA GLN A 27 4.84 7.66 -1.58
C GLN A 27 6.17 6.93 -1.71
N ARG A 28 6.33 6.08 -2.71
CA ARG A 28 7.60 5.39 -2.97
C ARG A 28 8.70 6.36 -3.41
N SER A 29 8.39 7.35 -4.24
CA SER A 29 9.38 8.32 -4.74
C SER A 29 10.04 9.15 -3.65
N ALA A 30 9.31 9.49 -2.58
CA ALA A 30 9.87 10.27 -1.46
C ALA A 30 10.87 9.47 -0.60
N CYS A 31 10.89 8.14 -0.73
CA CYS A 31 11.77 7.25 -0.01
C CYS A 31 12.87 6.65 -0.88
N THR A 32 12.97 7.03 -2.16
CA THR A 32 13.92 6.44 -3.11
C THR A 32 15.37 6.65 -2.66
N ASP A 33 15.77 7.89 -2.36
CA ASP A 33 17.16 8.18 -1.94
C ASP A 33 17.51 7.51 -0.61
N ASP A 34 16.57 7.52 0.35
CA ASP A 34 16.74 6.82 1.62
C ASP A 34 16.82 5.29 1.43
N ALA A 35 16.05 4.72 0.49
CA ALA A 35 16.10 3.30 0.17
C ALA A 35 17.45 2.90 -0.43
N TYR A 36 18.00 3.70 -1.33
CA TYR A 36 19.36 3.45 -1.85
C TYR A 36 20.42 3.65 -0.77
N LYS A 37 20.27 4.65 0.10
CA LYS A 37 21.27 4.93 1.15
C LYS A 37 21.31 3.88 2.26
N PHE A 38 20.16 3.39 2.71
CA PHE A 38 20.04 2.52 3.88
C PHE A 38 19.69 1.07 3.53
N CYS A 39 19.08 0.83 2.38
CA CYS A 39 18.41 -0.43 2.04
C CYS A 39 18.76 -0.96 0.63
N GLU A 40 19.91 -0.55 0.06
CA GLU A 40 20.31 -0.89 -1.31
C GLU A 40 20.21 -2.39 -1.62
N ARG A 41 20.60 -3.25 -0.66
CA ARG A 41 20.61 -4.71 -0.78
C ARG A 41 19.22 -5.32 -0.99
N TYR A 42 18.16 -4.56 -0.73
CA TYR A 42 16.77 -4.97 -0.86
C TYR A 42 16.13 -4.43 -2.14
N VAL A 43 16.79 -3.52 -2.87
CA VAL A 43 16.30 -3.03 -4.16
C VAL A 43 16.45 -4.17 -5.19
N PRO A 44 15.43 -4.42 -6.06
CA PRO A 44 14.20 -3.67 -6.28
C PRO A 44 12.96 -4.17 -5.50
N ASP A 45 13.12 -5.06 -4.51
CA ASP A 45 12.00 -5.61 -3.76
C ASP A 45 11.36 -4.56 -2.83
N ALA A 46 10.21 -4.04 -3.27
CA ALA A 46 9.54 -2.97 -2.56
C ALA A 46 9.06 -3.36 -1.15
N ALA A 47 8.77 -4.64 -0.88
CA ALA A 47 8.29 -5.09 0.42
C ALA A 47 9.46 -5.21 1.43
N ALA A 48 10.60 -5.71 0.96
CA ALA A 48 11.84 -5.76 1.73
C ALA A 48 12.38 -4.34 1.99
N VAL A 49 12.36 -3.45 0.99
CA VAL A 49 12.71 -2.03 1.16
C VAL A 49 11.79 -1.36 2.18
N GLU A 50 10.47 -1.55 2.11
CA GLU A 50 9.54 -0.97 3.09
C GLU A 50 9.84 -1.45 4.52
N SER A 51 10.15 -2.73 4.69
CA SER A 51 10.51 -3.29 6.00
C SER A 51 11.84 -2.74 6.52
N CYS A 52 12.85 -2.63 5.65
CA CYS A 52 14.14 -2.05 5.98
C CYS A 52 14.03 -0.55 6.36
N LEU A 53 13.25 0.23 5.61
CA LEU A 53 12.98 1.63 5.92
C LEU A 53 12.27 1.78 7.28
N LYS A 54 11.28 0.94 7.57
CA LYS A 54 10.61 0.92 8.88
C LYS A 54 11.57 0.65 10.04
N ALA A 55 12.52 -0.26 9.86
CA ALA A 55 13.55 -0.54 10.87
C ALA A 55 14.53 0.63 11.06
N ASN A 56 14.79 1.41 10.01
CA ASN A 56 15.74 2.53 10.02
C ASN A 56 15.07 3.90 10.17
N ILE A 57 13.83 3.97 10.66
CA ILE A 57 13.01 5.19 10.65
C ILE A 57 13.65 6.40 11.35
N GLY A 58 14.54 6.16 12.32
CA GLY A 58 15.31 7.19 12.99
C GLY A 58 16.23 7.97 12.05
N GLY A 59 16.85 7.28 11.09
CA GLY A 59 17.86 7.82 10.17
C GLY A 59 17.32 8.36 8.84
N LEU A 60 16.05 8.10 8.50
CA LEU A 60 15.46 8.52 7.24
C LEU A 60 15.29 10.04 7.14
N SER A 61 15.10 10.56 5.92
CA SER A 61 14.67 11.93 5.70
C SER A 61 13.29 12.21 6.33
N ARG A 62 13.02 13.49 6.63
CA ARG A 62 11.70 13.93 7.13
C ARG A 62 10.57 13.56 6.16
N ALA A 63 10.83 13.69 4.86
CA ALA A 63 9.86 13.35 3.82
C ALA A 63 9.51 11.86 3.83
N CYS A 64 10.50 10.97 3.86
CA CYS A 64 10.24 9.54 3.89
C CYS A 64 9.58 9.08 5.20
N LYS A 65 9.98 9.64 6.36
CA LYS A 65 9.30 9.35 7.64
C LYS A 65 7.81 9.68 7.59
N ALA A 66 7.45 10.83 7.04
CA ALA A 66 6.05 11.24 6.92
C ALA A 66 5.23 10.22 6.09
N GLN A 67 5.84 9.66 5.04
CA GLN A 67 5.18 8.64 4.21
C GLN A 67 5.05 7.30 4.92
N ILE A 68 6.10 6.82 5.60
CA ILE A 68 6.07 5.55 6.35
C ILE A 68 5.04 5.62 7.50
N GLN A 69 5.02 6.73 8.24
CA GLN A 69 4.09 6.94 9.36
C GLN A 69 2.66 7.22 8.89
N GLY A 70 2.49 8.02 7.83
CA GLY A 70 1.19 8.31 7.22
C GLY A 70 0.55 7.07 6.56
N ALA A 71 1.35 6.19 5.95
CA ALA A 71 0.88 4.92 5.40
C ALA A 71 0.37 3.97 6.51
N ALA A 72 1.02 3.94 7.68
CA ALA A 72 0.54 3.16 8.82
C ALA A 72 -0.84 3.63 9.32
N ALA A 73 -1.07 4.94 9.36
CA ALA A 73 -2.37 5.52 9.72
C ALA A 73 -3.46 5.22 8.68
N ALA A 74 -3.14 5.32 7.38
CA ALA A 74 -4.06 4.96 6.30
C ALA A 74 -4.43 3.46 6.33
N LYS A 75 -3.45 2.57 6.58
CA LYS A 75 -3.67 1.13 6.72
C LYS A 75 -4.62 0.79 7.88
N LYS A 76 -4.53 1.51 9.00
CA LYS A 76 -5.46 1.31 10.14
C LYS A 76 -6.89 1.73 9.82
N ARG A 77 -7.07 2.77 9.01
CA ARG A 77 -8.41 3.26 8.62
C ARG A 77 -9.11 2.32 7.64
N GLY A 78 -8.38 1.74 6.69
CA GLY A 78 -8.93 0.75 5.75
C GLY A 78 -9.14 -0.67 6.31
N ARG A 79 -8.79 -0.92 7.59
CA ARG A 79 -9.06 -2.20 8.28
C ARG A 79 -10.28 -2.14 9.22
N ARG A 80 -11.01 -1.03 9.23
CA ARG A 80 -12.38 -0.98 9.78
C ARG A 80 -13.35 -1.30 8.65
N HIS A 81 -13.47 -2.57 8.27
CA HIS A 81 -14.54 -3.08 7.41
C HIS A 81 -14.94 -4.44 7.96
#